data_AF-A0A2G9R903-F1
#
_entry.id   AF-A0A2G9R903-F1
#
_cell.length_a   1.000
_cell.length_b   1.000
_cell.length_c   1.000
_cell.angle_alpha   90.00
_cell.angle_beta   90.00
_cell.angle_gamma   90.00
#
_symmetry.space_group_name_H-M   'P 1'
#
loop_
_entity.id
_entity.type
_entity.pdbx_description
1 polymer ?
#
loop_
_entity_poly.entity_id
_entity_poly.type
_entity_poly.pdbx_seq_one_letter_code
_entity_poly.pdbx_strand_id
1 'polypeptide(L)'
;ECSEQYWPSREAKVFGDIMVTFVSEDIHRNGTVRNLLVTNLKSSESRQVRQFQYTLWTTSWDFIDRDILMKFVSSVQQYRKKNSPNYPTLVHCR
;
A
#
# COMPACT_ATOMS: atom_id res chain seq x y z
N GLU A 1 12.59 -13.04 -8.30
CA GLU A 1 12.72 -11.66 -8.84
C GLU A 1 11.87 -10.71 -8.02
N CYS A 2 12.21 -9.42 -7.95
CA CYS A 2 11.45 -8.45 -7.13
C CYS A 2 10.15 -7.97 -7.81
N SER A 3 9.11 -7.63 -7.03
CA SER A 3 7.96 -6.93 -7.62
C SER A 3 8.46 -5.53 -8.03
N GLU A 4 8.07 -5.08 -9.22
CA GLU A 4 8.45 -3.76 -9.74
C GLU A 4 7.96 -2.64 -8.82
N GLN A 5 8.76 -1.58 -8.69
CA GLN A 5 8.38 -0.42 -7.90
C GLN A 5 7.40 0.47 -8.70
N TYR A 6 6.11 0.19 -8.54
CA TYR A 6 5.02 0.91 -9.23
C TYR A 6 4.59 2.21 -8.54
N TRP A 7 5.29 2.66 -7.50
CA TRP A 7 5.01 3.90 -6.77
C TRP A 7 6.22 4.85 -6.75
N PRO A 8 6.00 6.17 -6.66
CA PRO A 8 7.07 7.15 -6.48
C PRO A 8 7.65 7.12 -5.05
N SER A 9 8.95 7.38 -4.92
CA SER A 9 9.64 7.52 -3.61
C SER A 9 10.03 8.95 -3.25
N ARG A 10 10.02 9.89 -4.21
CA ARG A 10 10.36 11.31 -3.99
C ARG A 10 9.40 12.22 -4.75
N GLU A 11 9.56 12.25 -6.07
CA GLU A 11 8.78 13.11 -6.95
C GLU A 11 7.53 12.39 -7.47
N ALA A 12 6.51 13.16 -7.85
CA ALA A 12 5.33 12.61 -8.49
C ALA A 12 5.70 11.88 -9.79
N LYS A 13 5.05 10.76 -10.04
CA LYS A 13 5.25 9.95 -11.24
C LYS A 13 3.96 9.81 -12.01
N VAL A 14 4.04 10.01 -13.33
CA VAL A 14 2.90 9.91 -14.24
C VAL A 14 2.87 8.51 -14.88
N PHE A 15 1.70 7.88 -14.82
CA PHE A 15 1.37 6.59 -15.41
C PHE A 15 0.16 6.77 -16.34
N GLY A 16 0.43 7.09 -17.61
CA GLY A 16 -0.63 7.47 -18.55
C GLY A 16 -1.36 8.73 -18.07
N ASP A 17 -2.68 8.62 -17.85
CA ASP A 17 -3.52 9.73 -17.36
C ASP A 17 -3.54 9.86 -15.83
N ILE A 18 -2.78 9.05 -15.11
CA ILE A 18 -2.78 9.02 -13.65
C ILE A 18 -1.45 9.56 -13.14
N MET A 19 -1.49 10.63 -12.35
CA MET A 19 -0.34 11.11 -11.59
C MET A 19 -0.41 10.56 -10.17
N VAL A 20 0.68 9.95 -9.71
CA VAL A 20 0.82 9.48 -8.33
C VAL A 20 1.86 10.36 -7.64
N THR A 21 1.49 10.95 -6.51
CA THR A 21 2.35 11.79 -5.69
C THR A 21 2.62 11.10 -4.37
N PHE A 22 3.89 11.02 -3.99
CA PHE A 22 4.28 10.54 -2.66
C PHE A 22 3.93 11.59 -1.61
N VAL A 23 3.26 11.18 -0.52
CA VAL A 23 2.90 12.09 0.58
C VAL A 23 3.73 11.80 1.82
N SER A 24 3.72 10.55 2.28
CA SER A 24 4.54 10.13 3.44
C SER A 24 4.74 8.62 3.46
N GLU A 25 5.74 8.19 4.24
CA GLU A 25 5.92 6.79 4.60
C GLU A 25 6.17 6.62 6.10
N ASP A 26 5.59 5.54 6.63
CA ASP A 26 5.78 5.09 8.00
C ASP A 26 6.43 3.70 7.96
N ILE A 27 7.71 3.63 8.30
CA ILE A 27 8.47 2.38 8.34
C ILE A 27 8.23 1.69 9.68
N HIS A 28 7.72 0.47 9.62
CA HIS A 28 7.49 -0.40 10.77
C HIS A 28 8.38 -1.63 10.68
N ARG A 29 8.57 -2.32 11.81
CA ARG A 29 9.35 -3.58 11.84
C ARG A 29 8.77 -4.66 10.92
N ASN A 30 7.45 -4.68 10.75
CA ASN A 30 6.73 -5.69 9.99
C ASN A 30 6.29 -5.24 8.59
N GLY A 31 6.65 -4.02 8.18
CA GLY A 31 6.20 -3.49 6.90
C GLY A 31 6.39 -1.99 6.73
N THR A 32 5.96 -1.48 5.59
CA THR A 32 5.93 -0.04 5.31
C THR A 32 4.51 0.36 4.96
N VAL A 33 4.05 1.48 5.51
CA VAL A 33 2.78 2.10 5.12
C VAL A 33 3.11 3.37 4.35
N ARG A 34 2.52 3.55 3.16
CA ARG A 34 2.72 4.76 2.35
C ARG A 34 1.40 5.45 2.10
N ASN A 35 1.39 6.76 2.25
CA ASN A 35 0.29 7.61 1.81
C ASN A 35 0.65 8.21 0.46
N LEU A 36 -0.24 8.01 -0.51
CA LEU A 36 -0.10 8.49 -1.88
C LEU A 36 -1.32 9.35 -2.23
N LEU A 37 -1.11 10.36 -3.05
CA LEU A 37 -2.19 11.07 -3.72
C LEU A 37 -2.23 10.62 -5.17
N VAL A 38 -3.39 10.15 -5.62
CA VAL A 38 -3.60 9.69 -7.00
C VAL A 38 -4.54 10.67 -7.67
N THR A 39 -4.05 11.35 -8.71
CA THR A 39 -4.78 12.37 -9.46
C THR A 39 -5.00 11.88 -10.88
N ASN A 40 -6.25 11.87 -11.33
CA ASN A 40 -6.59 11.70 -12.73
C ASN A 40 -6.38 13.03 -13.47
N LEU A 41 -5.44 13.07 -14.42
CA LEU A 41 -5.07 14.29 -15.14
C LEU A 41 -6.14 14.76 -16.13
N LYS A 42 -7.04 13.87 -16.58
CA LYS A 42 -8.15 14.22 -17.47
C LYS A 42 -9.32 14.86 -16.72
N SER A 43 -9.68 14.31 -15.56
CA SER A 43 -10.82 14.82 -14.76
C SER A 43 -10.41 15.80 -13.65
N SER A 44 -9.11 15.91 -13.36
CA SER A 44 -8.56 16.59 -12.18
C SER A 44 -9.04 16.04 -10.83
N GLU A 45 -9.73 14.90 -10.81
CA GLU A 45 -10.15 14.25 -9.56
C GLU A 45 -8.94 13.65 -8.85
N SER A 46 -8.85 13.85 -7.53
CA SER A 46 -7.77 13.31 -6.70
C SER A 46 -8.31 12.46 -5.55
N ARG A 47 -7.63 11.34 -5.27
CA ARG A 47 -7.97 10.42 -4.18
C ARG A 47 -6.73 10.04 -3.38
N GLN A 48 -6.86 9.96 -2.07
CA GLN A 48 -5.81 9.40 -1.22
C GLN A 48 -5.82 7.87 -1.33
N VAL A 49 -4.64 7.30 -1.55
CA VAL A 49 -4.42 5.85 -1.54
C VAL A 49 -3.40 5.53 -0.46
N ARG A 50 -3.77 4.61 0.44
CA ARG A 50 -2.84 4.08 1.43
C ARG A 50 -2.38 2.69 1.03
N GLN A 51 -1.08 2.54 0.81
CA GLN A 51 -0.42 1.29 0.50
C GLN A 51 0.12 0.66 1.78
N PHE A 52 -0.19 -0.61 2.01
CA PHE A 52 0.37 -1.40 3.11
C PHE A 52 1.27 -2.49 2.52
N GLN A 53 2.55 -2.49 2.87
CA GLN A 53 3.53 -3.47 2.41
C GLN A 53 4.01 -4.32 3.57
N TYR A 54 3.68 -5.61 3.57
CA TYR A 54 4.22 -6.57 4.53
C TYR A 54 5.59 -7.06 4.05
N THR A 55 6.62 -6.96 4.90
CA THR A 55 8.02 -7.24 4.51
C THR A 55 8.62 -8.47 5.19
N LEU A 56 7.92 -9.08 6.16
CA LEU A 56 8.41 -10.24 6.91
C LEU A 56 7.93 -11.58 6.33
N TRP A 57 7.43 -11.58 5.10
CA TRP A 57 7.01 -12.84 4.46
C TRP A 57 8.23 -13.73 4.20
N THR A 58 8.15 -14.99 4.64
CA THR A 58 9.18 -16.00 4.46
C THR A 58 8.60 -17.21 3.74
N THR A 59 9.43 -17.90 2.95
CA THR A 59 9.05 -19.12 2.22
C THR A 59 8.96 -20.35 3.11
N SER A 60 9.62 -20.32 4.27
CA SER A 60 9.62 -21.43 5.22
C SER A 60 8.52 -21.21 6.25
N TRP A 61 7.49 -22.07 6.22
CA TRP A 61 6.31 -21.98 7.07
C TRP A 61 6.64 -21.92 8.57
N ASP A 62 7.72 -22.57 9.00
CA ASP A 62 8.17 -22.59 10.40
C ASP A 62 8.68 -21.24 10.90
N PHE A 63 9.07 -20.34 10.00
CA PHE A 63 9.54 -19.00 10.34
C PHE A 63 8.45 -17.92 10.18
N ILE A 64 7.23 -18.30 9.79
CA ILE A 64 6.11 -17.36 9.71
C ILE A 64 5.59 -17.09 11.12
N ASP A 65 5.79 -15.87 11.59
CA ASP A 65 5.09 -15.35 12.76
C ASP A 65 3.63 -15.00 12.38
N ARG A 66 2.73 -15.95 12.66
CA ARG A 66 1.30 -15.82 12.36
C ARG A 66 0.66 -14.67 13.11
N ASP A 67 1.09 -14.36 14.33
CA ASP A 67 0.51 -13.29 15.13
C ASP A 67 0.83 -11.93 14.52
N ILE A 68 2.06 -11.75 14.02
CA ILE A 68 2.46 -10.52 13.31
C ILE A 68 1.65 -10.38 12.01
N LEU A 69 1.48 -11.45 11.24
CA LEU A 69 0.69 -11.43 10.01
C LEU A 69 -0.78 -11.10 10.29
N MET A 70 -1.39 -11.72 11.31
CA MET A 70 -2.78 -11.48 11.68
C MET A 70 -2.99 -10.04 12.18
N LYS A 71 -2.04 -9.48 12.93
CA LYS A 71 -2.06 -8.06 13.32
C LYS A 71 -2.00 -7.12 12.11
N PHE A 72 -1.17 -7.46 11.11
CA PHE A 72 -1.09 -6.69 9.88
C PHE A 72 -2.41 -6.74 9.08
N VAL A 73 -3.00 -7.93 8.88
CA VAL A 73 -4.30 -8.06 8.19
C VAL A 73 -5.38 -7.27 8.93
N SER A 74 -5.39 -7.34 10.26
CA SER A 74 -6.34 -6.62 11.10
C SER A 74 -6.23 -5.10 10.94
N SER A 75 -5.01 -4.55 10.86
CA SER A 75 -4.81 -3.11 10.68
C SER A 75 -5.29 -2.62 9.32
N VAL A 76 -5.07 -3.40 8.25
CA VAL A 76 -5.60 -3.12 6.90
C VAL A 76 -7.14 -3.10 6.91
N GLN A 77 -7.77 -4.10 7.53
CA GLN A 77 -9.23 -4.19 7.62
C GLN A 77 -9.83 -3.04 8.44
N GLN A 78 -9.22 -2.68 9.57
CA GLN A 78 -9.66 -1.56 10.39
C GLN A 78 -9.55 -0.24 9.63
N TYR A 79 -8.45 -0.02 8.90
CA TYR A 79 -8.28 1.17 8.07
C TYR A 79 -9.36 1.25 6.98
N ARG A 80 -9.62 0.14 6.26
CA ARG A 80 -10.66 0.09 5.22
C ARG A 80 -12.03 0.42 5.81
N LYS A 81 -12.42 -0.22 6.91
CA LYS A 81 -13.73 -0.02 7.56
C LYS A 81 -13.94 1.45 7.96
N LYS A 82 -12.88 2.12 8.42
CA LYS A 82 -12.95 3.51 8.88
C LYS A 82 -12.95 4.53 7.73
N ASN A 83 -12.12 4.35 6.71
CA ASN A 83 -11.83 5.40 5.72
C ASN A 83 -12.42 5.14 4.33
N SER A 84 -12.69 3.88 3.99
CA SER A 84 -13.06 3.48 2.62
C SER A 84 -13.95 2.24 2.61
N PRO A 85 -15.09 2.22 3.34
CA PRO A 85 -15.91 1.03 3.50
C PRO A 85 -16.51 0.54 2.16
N ASN A 86 -16.70 1.44 1.21
CA ASN A 86 -17.35 1.17 -0.08
C ASN A 86 -16.37 0.89 -1.22
N TYR A 87 -15.06 0.90 -0.96
CA TYR A 87 -14.03 0.71 -1.99
C TYR A 87 -13.30 -0.62 -1.81
N PRO A 88 -12.93 -1.29 -2.91
CA PRO A 88 -12.22 -2.55 -2.84
C PRO A 88 -10.79 -2.37 -2.30
N THR A 89 -10.25 -3.44 -1.71
CA THR A 89 -8.82 -3.52 -1.36
C THR A 89 -8.10 -4.24 -2.49
N LEU A 90 -7.18 -3.56 -3.17
CA LEU A 90 -6.26 -4.20 -4.10
C LEU A 90 -5.17 -4.92 -3.29
N VAL A 91 -5.05 -6.22 -3.48
CA VAL A 91 -4.03 -7.07 -2.85
C VAL A 91 -3.21 -7.72 -3.95
N HIS A 92 -1.89 -7.70 -3.80
CA HIS A 92 -0.97 -8.41 -4.68
C HIS A 92 0.16 -9.03 -3.86
N CYS A 93 0.72 -10.08 -4.42
CA CYS A 93 1.98 -10.67 -4.02
C CYS A 93 2.81 -10.87 -5.29
N ARG A 94 4.00 -11.44 -5.15
CA ARG A 94 4.66 -12.06 -6.30
C ARG A 94 3.93 -13.32 -6.71
#